data_AF-A0A1Q9SWV5-F1
#
_entry.id   AF-A0A1Q9SWV5-F1
#
_cell.length_a   1.000
_cell.length_b   1.000
_cell.length_c   1.000
_cell.angle_alpha   90.00
_cell.angle_beta   90.00
_cell.angle_gamma   90.00
#
_symmetry.space_group_name_H-M   'P 1'
#
loop_
_entity.id
_entity.type
_entity.pdbx_description
1 polymer ?
#
loop_
_entity_poly.entity_id
_entity_poly.type
_entity_poly.pdbx_seq_one_letter_code
_entity_poly.pdbx_strand_id
1 'polypeptide(L)'
;MSGVVLLEALGTSMSDRVAGLTGWRHAGLVLLAGLLLGLGAWGTGWAGALALGLGYAAASSLYLAGDSRLQHALGADSQVRATVTSVAGVASEVGFLVTLTLVGLLTLHLELTPVVAGTAIALSVPAAVAAWRMPAGSPEDGHGC
;
A
#
# COMPACT_ATOMS: atom_id res chain seq x y z
N MET A 1 18.59 3.41 9.85
CA MET A 1 17.64 3.64 10.96
C MET A 1 16.89 4.96 10.81
N SER A 2 17.55 6.11 10.72
CA SER A 2 16.88 7.43 10.57
C SER A 2 15.92 7.53 9.37
N GLY A 3 16.24 6.94 8.22
CA GLY A 3 15.36 6.94 7.04
C GLY A 3 14.07 6.16 7.24
N VAL A 4 14.12 5.01 7.94
CA VAL A 4 12.92 4.22 8.28
C VAL A 4 12.05 5.00 9.25
N VAL A 5 12.64 5.56 10.29
CA VAL A 5 11.94 6.41 11.27
C VAL A 5 11.29 7.62 10.62
N LEU A 6 11.96 8.29 9.68
CA LEU A 6 11.40 9.42 8.93
C LEU A 6 10.19 8.97 8.09
N LEU A 7 10.29 7.85 7.39
CA LEU A 7 9.22 7.32 6.55
C LEU A 7 8.02 6.85 7.39
N GLU A 8 8.26 6.22 8.54
CA GLU A 8 7.22 5.85 9.50
C GLU A 8 6.54 7.10 10.09
N ALA A 9 7.31 8.13 10.45
CA ALA A 9 6.77 9.39 10.95
C ALA A 9 5.93 10.11 9.90
N LEU A 10 6.40 10.16 8.65
CA LEU A 10 5.65 10.72 7.53
C LEU A 10 4.38 9.92 7.25
N GLY A 11 4.47 8.59 7.18
CA GLY A 11 3.32 7.72 6.95
C GLY A 11 2.27 7.84 8.04
N THR A 12 2.70 7.90 9.31
CA THR A 12 1.82 8.14 10.44
C THR A 12 1.16 9.52 10.36
N SER A 13 1.93 10.58 10.04
CA SER A 13 1.38 11.95 9.92
C SER A 13 0.36 12.11 8.78
N MET A 14 0.46 11.28 7.75
CA MET A 14 -0.45 11.29 6.60
C MET A 14 -1.60 10.29 6.76
N SER A 15 -1.49 9.34 7.69
CA SER A 15 -2.45 8.25 7.88
C SER A 15 -3.86 8.78 8.10
N ASP A 16 -4.07 9.74 8.99
CA ASP A 16 -5.41 10.32 9.25
C ASP A 16 -6.00 11.02 8.03
N ARG A 17 -5.17 11.75 7.27
CA ARG A 17 -5.62 12.45 6.04
C ARG A 17 -5.99 11.46 4.95
N VAL A 18 -5.20 10.40 4.79
CA VAL A 18 -5.44 9.33 3.82
C VAL A 18 -6.62 8.46 4.26
N ALA A 19 -6.80 8.25 5.56
CA ALA A 19 -7.91 7.54 6.18
C ALA A 19 -9.26 8.24 5.99
N GLY A 20 -9.28 9.51 5.57
CA GLY A 20 -10.48 10.20 5.09
C GLY A 20 -10.80 10.01 3.59
N LEU A 21 -9.86 9.50 2.77
CA LEU A 21 -10.03 9.42 1.31
C LEU A 21 -10.71 8.12 0.86
N THR A 22 -11.83 8.22 0.16
CA THR A 22 -12.61 7.05 -0.28
C THR A 22 -12.79 7.01 -1.79
N GLY A 23 -13.13 5.82 -2.32
CA GLY A 23 -13.42 5.61 -3.73
C GLY A 23 -12.26 6.02 -4.64
N TRP A 24 -12.56 6.83 -5.66
CA TRP A 24 -11.62 7.14 -6.75
C TRP A 24 -10.36 7.89 -6.28
N ARG A 25 -10.46 8.70 -5.21
CA ARG A 25 -9.31 9.47 -4.70
C ARG A 25 -8.27 8.55 -4.08
N HIS A 26 -8.72 7.56 -3.31
CA HIS A 26 -7.85 6.56 -2.71
C HIS A 26 -7.27 5.62 -3.78
N ALA A 27 -8.10 5.16 -4.71
CA ALA A 27 -7.65 4.35 -5.84
C ALA A 27 -6.60 5.08 -6.71
N GLY A 28 -6.79 6.39 -6.95
CA GLY A 28 -5.84 7.22 -7.68
C GLY A 28 -4.49 7.34 -6.98
N LEU A 29 -4.48 7.46 -5.65
CA LEU A 29 -3.23 7.47 -4.88
C LEU A 29 -2.51 6.12 -4.89
N VAL A 30 -3.24 5.00 -4.81
CA VAL A 30 -2.67 3.65 -4.93
C VAL A 30 -2.05 3.45 -6.30
N LEU A 31 -2.75 3.87 -7.36
CA LEU A 31 -2.25 3.79 -8.73
C LEU A 31 -1.01 4.68 -8.92
N LEU A 32 -1.03 5.91 -8.39
CA LEU A 32 0.12 6.83 -8.43
C LEU A 32 1.34 6.25 -7.71
N ALA A 33 1.15 5.65 -6.52
CA ALA A 33 2.23 5.02 -5.78
C ALA A 33 2.87 3.87 -6.58
N GLY A 34 2.04 3.02 -7.19
CA GLY A 34 2.51 1.94 -8.07
C GLY A 34 3.23 2.43 -9.32
N LEU A 35 2.75 3.50 -9.95
CA LEU A 35 3.41 4.15 -11.08
C LEU A 35 4.76 4.74 -10.69
N LEU A 36 4.86 5.42 -9.55
CA LEU A 36 6.12 5.97 -9.04
C LEU A 36 7.14 4.86 -8.74
N LEU A 37 6.70 3.74 -8.16
CA LEU A 37 7.54 2.57 -7.94
C LEU A 37 8.04 1.96 -9.26
N GLY A 38 7.15 1.77 -10.24
CA GLY A 38 7.50 1.19 -11.53
C GLY A 38 8.42 2.10 -12.35
N LEU A 39 8.08 3.39 -12.46
CA LEU A 39 8.90 4.38 -13.16
C LEU A 39 10.24 4.60 -12.45
N GLY A 40 10.25 4.58 -11.11
CA GLY A 40 11.46 4.69 -10.32
C GLY A 40 12.39 3.48 -10.49
N ALA A 41 11.83 2.27 -10.56
CA ALA A 41 12.58 1.05 -10.83
C ALA A 41 13.18 1.03 -12.26
N TRP A 42 12.48 1.63 -13.23
CA TRP A 42 12.97 1.78 -14.60
C TRP A 42 13.99 2.93 -14.74
N GLY A 43 13.82 3.99 -13.95
CA GLY A 43 14.62 5.21 -14.02
C GLY A 43 16.04 5.04 -13.49
N THR A 44 16.93 5.91 -13.95
CA THR A 44 18.33 5.96 -13.47
C THR A 44 18.62 7.27 -12.75
N GLY A 45 19.67 7.26 -11.92
CA GLY A 45 20.13 8.44 -11.17
C GLY A 45 19.14 8.94 -10.10
N TRP A 46 19.27 10.21 -9.74
CA TRP A 46 18.49 10.82 -8.67
C TRP A 46 16.99 10.85 -8.93
N ALA A 47 16.57 10.99 -10.19
CA ALA A 47 15.15 11.00 -10.54
C ALA A 47 14.48 9.64 -10.25
N GLY A 48 15.13 8.53 -10.65
CA GLY A 48 14.66 7.18 -10.35
C GLY A 48 14.63 6.91 -8.84
N ALA A 49 15.68 7.31 -8.12
CA ALA A 49 15.76 7.17 -6.67
C ALA A 49 14.66 7.95 -5.92
N LEU A 50 14.37 9.19 -6.35
CA LEU A 50 13.30 10.00 -5.78
C LEU A 50 11.91 9.41 -6.08
N ALA A 51 11.69 8.93 -7.31
CA ALA A 51 10.44 8.27 -7.67
C ALA A 51 10.20 7.00 -6.83
N LEU A 52 11.23 6.16 -6.64
CA LEU A 52 11.16 5.01 -5.75
C LEU A 52 10.87 5.42 -4.30
N GLY A 53 11.59 6.41 -3.78
CA GLY A 53 11.41 6.89 -2.41
C GLY A 53 10.00 7.43 -2.16
N LEU A 54 9.48 8.26 -3.07
CA LEU A 54 8.13 8.81 -2.98
C LEU A 54 7.05 7.74 -3.17
N GLY A 55 7.24 6.83 -4.14
CA GLY A 55 6.33 5.72 -4.38
C GLY A 55 6.24 4.78 -3.18
N TYR A 56 7.38 4.46 -2.57
CA TYR A 56 7.45 3.66 -1.36
C TYR A 56 6.78 4.37 -0.18
N ALA A 57 7.12 5.64 0.06
CA ALA A 57 6.50 6.44 1.13
C ALA A 57 4.97 6.50 0.98
N ALA A 58 4.47 6.74 -0.25
CA ALA A 58 3.04 6.77 -0.53
C ALA A 58 2.39 5.40 -0.30
N ALA A 59 2.97 4.32 -0.82
CA ALA A 59 2.46 2.96 -0.66
C ALA A 59 2.41 2.55 0.83
N SER A 60 3.47 2.82 1.60
CA SER A 60 3.51 2.57 3.04
C SER A 60 2.46 3.40 3.80
N SER A 61 2.28 4.67 3.44
CA SER A 61 1.26 5.52 4.05
C SER A 61 -0.16 5.01 3.77
N LEU A 62 -0.43 4.56 2.54
CA LEU A 62 -1.71 3.98 2.14
C LEU A 62 -1.98 2.66 2.87
N TYR A 63 -0.96 1.82 3.04
CA TYR A 63 -1.05 0.59 3.82
C TYR A 63 -1.37 0.86 5.29
N LEU A 64 -0.64 1.78 5.93
CA LEU A 64 -0.88 2.16 7.33
C LEU A 64 -2.28 2.76 7.53
N ALA A 65 -2.75 3.59 6.61
CA ALA A 65 -4.11 4.14 6.66
C ALA A 65 -5.20 3.07 6.44
N GLY A 66 -4.92 2.05 5.63
CA GLY A 66 -5.81 0.90 5.46
C GLY A 66 -5.91 0.07 6.73
N ASP A 67 -4.77 -0.22 7.37
CA ASP A 67 -4.71 -0.98 8.62
C ASP A 67 -5.39 -0.22 9.77
N SER A 68 -5.17 1.10 9.87
CA SER A 68 -5.84 1.92 10.88
C SER A 68 -7.36 1.92 10.70
N ARG A 69 -7.87 2.03 9.47
CA ARG A 69 -9.31 1.91 9.17
C ARG A 69 -9.88 0.56 9.55
N LEU A 70 -9.17 -0.52 9.20
CA LEU A 70 -9.56 -1.88 9.51
C LEU A 70 -9.69 -2.05 11.03
N GLN A 71 -8.69 -1.55 11.77
CA GLN A 71 -8.70 -1.58 13.22
C GLN A 71 -9.81 -0.72 13.83
N HIS A 72 -10.16 0.43 13.25
CA HIS A 72 -11.29 1.25 13.73
C HIS A 72 -12.64 0.56 13.47
N ALA A 73 -12.82 -0.07 12.31
CA ALA A 73 -14.07 -0.71 11.92
C ALA A 73 -14.43 -1.96 12.76
N LEU A 74 -13.44 -2.66 13.30
CA LEU A 74 -13.66 -3.92 14.04
C LEU A 74 -14.13 -3.71 15.50
N GLY A 75 -14.20 -2.47 16.00
CA GLY A 75 -14.64 -2.17 17.37
C GLY A 75 -13.76 -2.80 18.46
N ALA A 76 -14.13 -2.64 19.73
CA ALA A 76 -13.31 -3.11 20.87
C ALA A 76 -13.26 -4.65 21.02
N ASP A 77 -13.95 -5.41 20.16
CA ASP A 77 -14.01 -6.87 20.26
C ASP A 77 -12.67 -7.51 19.85
N SER A 78 -11.93 -8.00 20.85
CA SER A 78 -10.55 -8.43 20.69
C SER A 78 -10.40 -9.69 19.82
N GLN A 79 -11.41 -10.57 19.80
CA GLN A 79 -11.34 -11.82 19.06
C GLN A 79 -11.47 -11.58 17.55
N VAL A 80 -12.46 -10.78 17.15
CA VAL A 80 -12.68 -10.40 15.75
C VAL A 80 -11.48 -9.62 15.21
N ARG A 81 -10.93 -8.70 16.00
CA ARG A 81 -9.71 -7.96 15.68
C ARG A 81 -8.52 -8.89 15.43
N ALA A 82 -8.27 -9.85 16.32
CA ALA A 82 -7.15 -10.80 16.18
C ALA A 82 -7.27 -11.67 14.91
N THR A 83 -8.46 -12.17 14.60
CA THR A 83 -8.69 -12.97 13.39
C THR A 83 -8.45 -12.15 12.13
N VAL A 84 -8.99 -10.92 12.07
CA VAL A 84 -8.85 -10.09 10.86
C VAL A 84 -7.42 -9.63 10.65
N THR A 85 -6.69 -9.23 11.70
CA THR A 85 -5.26 -8.91 11.60
C THR A 85 -4.45 -10.13 11.15
N SER A 86 -4.78 -11.34 11.64
CA SER A 86 -4.11 -12.57 11.20
C SER A 86 -4.36 -12.86 9.71
N VAL A 87 -5.61 -12.76 9.25
CA VAL A 87 -5.95 -12.95 7.83
C VAL A 87 -5.28 -11.88 6.95
N ALA A 88 -5.24 -10.62 7.40
CA ALA A 88 -4.54 -9.56 6.69
C ALA A 88 -3.02 -9.83 6.59
N GLY A 89 -2.41 -10.36 7.66
CA GLY A 89 -1.02 -10.80 7.66
C GLY A 89 -0.75 -11.91 6.65
N VAL A 90 -1.58 -12.97 6.65
CA VAL A 90 -1.47 -14.07 5.67
C VAL A 90 -1.67 -13.57 4.25
N ALA A 91 -2.64 -12.69 4.00
CA ALA A 91 -2.88 -12.11 2.69
C ALA A 91 -1.68 -11.29 2.18
N SER A 92 -1.03 -10.53 3.07
CA SER A 92 0.20 -9.79 2.76
C SER A 92 1.34 -10.73 2.36
N GLU A 93 1.54 -11.81 3.12
CA GLU A 93 2.57 -12.81 2.83
C GLU A 93 2.32 -13.53 1.50
N VAL A 94 1.07 -13.93 1.22
CA VAL A 94 0.68 -14.50 -0.07
C VAL A 94 0.95 -13.52 -1.21
N GLY A 95 0.59 -12.24 -1.05
CA GLY A 95 0.85 -11.20 -2.05
C GLY A 95 2.34 -11.01 -2.33
N PHE A 96 3.17 -11.04 -1.27
CA PHE A 96 4.62 -10.99 -1.39
C PHE A 96 5.19 -12.20 -2.14
N LEU A 97 4.76 -13.42 -1.78
CA LEU A 97 5.19 -14.65 -2.44
C LEU A 97 4.80 -14.67 -3.92
N VAL A 98 3.56 -14.28 -4.25
CA VAL A 98 3.11 -14.16 -5.65
C VAL A 98 3.98 -13.18 -6.42
N THR A 99 4.31 -12.02 -5.82
CA THR A 99 5.17 -11.02 -6.45
C THR A 99 6.57 -11.58 -6.72
N LEU A 100 7.18 -12.24 -5.73
CA LEU A 100 8.49 -12.87 -5.88
C LEU A 100 8.48 -13.99 -6.92
N THR A 101 7.44 -14.84 -6.93
CA THR A 101 7.31 -15.91 -7.93
C THR A 101 7.17 -15.35 -9.34
N LEU A 102 6.35 -14.31 -9.53
CA LEU A 102 6.20 -13.65 -10.84
C LEU A 102 7.51 -13.04 -11.32
N VAL A 103 8.19 -12.27 -10.47
CA VAL A 103 9.50 -11.68 -10.81
C VAL A 103 10.50 -12.78 -11.12
N GLY A 104 10.61 -13.79 -10.26
CA GLY A 104 11.55 -14.91 -10.44
C GLY A 104 11.34 -15.64 -11.76
N LEU A 105 10.09 -16.02 -12.08
CA LEU A 105 9.76 -16.72 -13.33
C LEU A 105 10.02 -15.84 -14.56
N LEU A 106 9.63 -14.57 -14.53
CA LEU A 106 9.83 -13.66 -15.66
C LEU A 106 11.31 -13.38 -15.89
N THR A 107 12.12 -13.28 -14.83
CA THR A 107 13.57 -13.07 -14.95
C THR A 107 14.35 -14.27 -15.51
N LEU A 108 13.72 -15.44 -15.67
CA LEU A 108 14.32 -16.55 -16.41
C LEU A 108 14.46 -16.24 -17.90
N HIS A 109 13.64 -15.32 -18.41
CA HIS A 109 13.56 -15.02 -19.85
C HIS A 109 13.74 -13.53 -20.17
N LEU A 110 13.62 -12.65 -19.18
CA LEU A 110 13.64 -11.19 -19.33
C LEU A 110 14.62 -10.55 -18.35
N GLU A 111 15.03 -9.31 -18.63
CA GLU A 111 15.90 -8.56 -17.72
C GLU A 111 15.17 -8.15 -16.43
N LEU A 112 15.90 -8.07 -15.32
CA LEU A 112 15.34 -7.77 -14.00
C LEU A 112 14.62 -6.41 -13.95
N THR A 113 15.23 -5.36 -14.50
CA THR A 113 14.69 -4.00 -14.48
C THR A 113 13.29 -3.90 -15.10
N PRO A 114 13.07 -4.31 -16.36
CA PRO A 114 11.74 -4.25 -16.97
C PRO A 114 10.73 -5.17 -16.27
N VAL A 115 11.17 -6.31 -15.74
CA VAL A 115 10.31 -7.22 -15.00
C VAL A 115 9.80 -6.59 -13.71
N VAL A 116 10.69 -6.01 -12.90
CA VAL A 116 10.32 -5.38 -11.63
C VAL A 116 9.41 -4.17 -11.87
N ALA A 117 9.77 -3.31 -12.82
CA ALA A 117 8.97 -2.14 -13.19
C ALA A 117 7.59 -2.55 -13.72
N GLY A 118 7.54 -3.52 -14.65
CA GLY A 118 6.31 -4.02 -15.22
C GLY A 118 5.41 -4.70 -14.19
N THR A 119 5.99 -5.48 -13.27
CA THR A 119 5.25 -6.16 -12.20
C THR A 119 4.64 -5.15 -11.22
N ALA A 120 5.41 -4.12 -10.81
CA ALA A 120 4.91 -3.05 -9.94
C ALA A 120 3.72 -2.30 -10.57
N ILE A 121 3.83 -1.96 -11.87
CA ILE A 121 2.75 -1.30 -12.61
C ILE A 121 1.55 -2.22 -12.77
N ALA A 122 1.77 -3.48 -13.17
CA ALA A 122 0.69 -4.44 -13.40
C ALA A 122 -0.11 -4.71 -12.12
N LEU A 123 0.55 -4.84 -10.96
CA LEU A 123 -0.10 -5.06 -9.67
C LEU A 123 -0.77 -3.81 -9.10
N SER A 124 -0.35 -2.61 -9.53
CA SER A 124 -1.01 -1.36 -9.12
C SER A 124 -2.46 -1.25 -9.58
N VAL A 125 -2.81 -1.87 -10.72
CA VAL A 125 -4.17 -1.86 -11.27
C VAL A 125 -5.15 -2.65 -10.39
N PRO A 126 -4.96 -3.95 -10.08
CA PRO A 126 -5.84 -4.67 -9.19
C PRO A 126 -5.82 -4.08 -7.77
N ALA A 127 -4.68 -3.55 -7.30
CA ALA A 127 -4.61 -2.83 -6.02
C ALA A 127 -5.51 -1.59 -6.02
N ALA A 128 -5.50 -0.79 -7.09
CA ALA A 128 -6.38 0.38 -7.23
C ALA A 128 -7.85 -0.02 -7.34
N VAL A 129 -8.17 -1.12 -8.03
CA VAL A 129 -9.55 -1.65 -8.09
C VAL A 129 -10.03 -2.12 -6.71
N ALA A 130 -9.18 -2.80 -5.95
CA ALA A 130 -9.49 -3.21 -4.58
C ALA A 130 -9.69 -1.97 -3.68
N ALA A 131 -8.81 -0.98 -3.78
CA ALA A 131 -8.90 0.28 -3.05
C ALA A 131 -10.16 1.08 -3.41
N TRP A 132 -10.61 1.05 -4.66
CA TRP A 132 -11.85 1.69 -5.09
C TRP A 132 -13.09 1.07 -4.46
N ARG A 133 -13.05 -0.25 -4.22
CA ARG A 133 -14.14 -1.02 -3.59
C ARG A 133 -14.12 -0.97 -2.06
N MET A 134 -13.10 -0.36 -1.45
CA MET A 134 -13.03 -0.27 0.01
C MET A 134 -14.15 0.65 0.55
N PRO A 135 -14.91 0.21 1.56
CA PRO A 135 -15.88 1.06 2.24
C PRO A 135 -15.22 2.29 2.85
N ALA A 136 -16.00 3.37 3.00
CA ALA A 136 -15.57 4.49 3.83
C ALA A 136 -15.35 4.02 5.27
N GLY A 137 -14.29 4.50 5.94
CA GLY A 137 -14.20 4.36 7.40
C GLY A 137 -15.33 5.16 8.03
N SER A 138 -16.23 4.52 8.77
CA SER A 138 -17.34 5.21 9.45
C SER A 138 -16.80 6.19 10.49
N PRO A 139 -17.17 7.49 10.42
CA PRO A 139 -16.98 8.41 11.53
C PRO A 139 -18.23 8.41 12.44
N GLU A 140 -18.47 7.32 13.17
CA GLU A 140 -19.48 7.24 14.25
C GLU A 140 -18.88 6.28 15.30
N ASP A 141 -18.57 6.65 16.54
CA ASP A 141 -19.39 7.42 17.47
C ASP A 141 -18.74 8.71 18.00
N GLY A 142 -19.16 9.83 17.42
CA GLY A 142 -19.26 11.08 18.14
C GLY A 142 -20.69 11.29 18.62
N HIS A 143 -21.21 10.43 19.52
CA HIS A 143 -22.37 10.75 20.38
C HIS A 143 -22.48 9.73 21.53
N GLY A 144 -22.03 10.15 22.72
CA GLY A 144 -22.40 9.56 23.99
C GLY A 144 -22.14 10.60 25.08
N CYS A 145 -23.21 11.22 25.57
CA CYS A 145 -23.24 12.22 26.63
C CYS A 145 -22.44 11.84 27.88
#